data_AF-A0A368GP81-F1
#
_entry.id   AF-A0A368GP81-F1
#
_cell.length_a   1.000
_cell.length_b   1.000
_cell.length_c   1.000
_cell.angle_alpha   90.00
_cell.angle_beta   90.00
_cell.angle_gamma   90.00
#
_symmetry.space_group_name_H-M   'P 1'
#
loop_
_entity.id
_entity.type
_entity.pdbx_description
1 polymer ?
#
loop_
_entity_poly.entity_id
_entity_poly.type
_entity_poly.pdbx_seq_one_letter_code
_entity_poly.pdbx_strand_id
1 'polypeptide(L)' 'MISFWTFQQDYEGIILGCGLRIEPKGNQENELMSVLTTLATRAHTHIISIFRKMNITRGEYLFLKAIALFEDTYTAKWN' A
#
# COMPACT_ATOMS: atom_id res chain seq x y z
N MET A 1 1.21 -4.07 -3.94
CA MET A 1 2.63 -3.73 -4.29
C MET A 1 2.99 -2.34 -3.85
N ILE A 2 2.07 -1.39 -4.02
CA ILE A 2 2.23 0.03 -3.68
C ILE A 2 2.81 0.24 -2.27
N SER A 3 2.24 -0.41 -1.24
CA SER A 3 2.69 -0.25 0.15
C SER A 3 4.12 -0.75 0.42
N PHE A 4 4.50 -1.91 -0.13
CA PHE A 4 5.85 -2.47 0.09
C PHE A 4 6.93 -1.72 -0.69
N TRP A 5 6.65 -1.30 -1.92
CA TRP A 5 7.59 -0.46 -2.67
C TRP A 5 7.78 0.91 -2.04
N THR A 6 6.70 1.52 -1.57
CA THR A 6 6.78 2.79 -0.84
C THR A 6 7.58 2.63 0.46
N PHE A 7 7.35 1.53 1.20
CA PHE A 7 8.13 1.17 2.38
C PHE A 7 9.63 0.99 2.08
N GLN A 8 10.00 0.22 1.04
CA GLN A 8 11.39 -0.03 0.69
C GLN A 8 12.17 1.22 0.27
N GLN A 9 11.49 2.19 -0.34
CA GLN A 9 12.09 3.43 -0.83
C GLN A 9 12.09 4.55 0.22
N ASP A 10 11.58 4.27 1.43
CA ASP A 10 11.43 5.23 2.52
C ASP A 10 10.75 6.55 2.12
N TYR A 11 9.81 6.47 1.18
CA TYR A 11 9.21 7.65 0.56
C TYR A 11 7.95 8.08 1.31
N GLU A 12 7.84 9.34 1.71
CA GLU A 12 6.69 9.88 2.47
C GLU A 12 5.37 9.97 1.66
N GLY A 13 5.40 9.76 0.35
CA GLY A 13 4.22 9.72 -0.53
C GLY A 13 3.84 8.30 -0.97
N ILE A 14 3.10 8.14 -2.06
CA ILE A 14 2.86 6.82 -2.68
C ILE A 14 3.76 6.63 -3.90
N ILE A 15 4.36 5.46 -4.02
CA ILE A 15 5.00 5.00 -5.27
C ILE A 15 4.14 3.90 -5.88
N LEU A 16 3.62 4.15 -7.07
CA LEU A 16 2.88 3.16 -7.85
C LEU A 16 3.82 2.22 -8.61
N GLY A 17 3.33 1.02 -8.92
CA GLY A 17 4.08 -0.02 -9.65
C GLY A 17 4.65 0.41 -11.01
N CYS A 18 4.08 1.46 -11.61
CA CYS A 18 4.49 2.06 -12.88
C CYS A 18 5.52 3.18 -12.74
N GLY A 19 6.03 3.45 -11.53
CA GLY A 19 7.01 4.52 -11.28
C GLY A 19 6.41 5.90 -11.01
N LEU A 20 5.08 6.04 -11.02
CA LEU A 20 4.41 7.28 -10.63
C LEU A 20 4.62 7.54 -9.13
N ARG A 21 5.09 8.75 -8.82
CA ARG A 21 5.27 9.25 -7.45
C ARG A 21 4.19 10.27 -7.16
N ILE A 22 3.46 10.05 -6.07
CA ILE A 22 2.41 10.96 -5.61
C ILE A 22 2.91 11.59 -4.33
N GLU A 23 3.15 12.90 -4.38
CA GLU A 23 3.53 13.67 -3.22
C GLU A 23 2.31 14.00 -2.36
N PRO A 24 2.40 13.89 -1.02
CA PRO A 24 1.30 14.23 -0.13
C PRO A 24 0.94 15.73 -0.14
N LYS A 25 1.79 16.58 -0.73
CA LYS A 25 1.62 18.05 -0.80
C LYS A 25 1.35 18.60 -2.21
N GLY A 26 1.02 17.74 -3.19
CA GLY A 26 0.72 18.16 -4.56
C GLY A 26 -0.64 18.85 -4.71
N ASN A 27 -0.74 19.78 -5.67
CA ASN A 27 -1.92 20.59 -5.96
C ASN A 27 -3.20 19.73 -6.06
N GLN A 28 -4.15 19.90 -5.14
CA GLN A 28 -5.40 19.13 -5.02
C GLN A 28 -6.46 19.52 -6.07
N GLU A 29 -6.06 20.10 -7.20
CA GLU A 29 -7.00 20.63 -8.20
C GLU A 29 -7.79 19.53 -8.92
N ASN A 30 -7.37 18.26 -8.78
CA ASN A 30 -8.06 17.10 -9.34
C ASN A 30 -8.63 16.20 -8.23
N GLU A 31 -9.92 15.87 -8.31
CA GLU A 31 -10.61 14.96 -7.38
C GLU A 31 -9.92 13.58 -7.26
N LEU A 32 -9.32 13.09 -8.35
CA LEU A 32 -8.50 11.88 -8.32
C LEU A 32 -7.24 12.05 -7.44
N MET A 33 -6.62 13.22 -7.45
CA MET A 33 -5.42 13.50 -6.63
C MET A 33 -5.77 13.59 -5.13
N SER A 34 -6.95 14.11 -4.78
CA SER A 34 -7.38 14.14 -3.37
C SER A 34 -7.65 12.73 -2.83
N VAL A 35 -8.28 11.86 -3.63
CA VAL A 35 -8.49 10.44 -3.29
C VAL A 35 -7.15 9.72 -3.12
N LEU A 36 -6.22 9.89 -4.06
CA LEU A 36 -4.91 9.25 -4.00
C LEU A 36 -4.07 9.76 -2.83
N THR A 37 -4.14 11.04 -2.51
CA THR A 37 -3.48 11.63 -1.34
C THR A 37 -4.06 11.06 -0.04
N THR A 38 -5.38 10.95 0.06
CA THR A 38 -6.05 10.35 1.23
C THR A 38 -5.65 8.88 1.41
N LEU A 39 -5.59 8.14 0.31
CA LEU A 39 -5.12 6.75 0.29
C LEU A 39 -3.65 6.66 0.72
N ALA A 40 -2.80 7.58 0.25
CA ALA A 40 -1.39 7.67 0.65
C ALA A 40 -1.24 7.87 2.15
N THR A 41 -1.95 8.83 2.70
CA THR A 41 -1.92 9.13 4.14
C THR A 41 -2.37 7.91 4.96
N ARG A 42 -3.50 7.27 4.59
CA ARG A 42 -3.97 6.07 5.29
C ARG A 42 -2.98 4.90 5.18
N ALA A 43 -2.43 4.67 4.00
CA ALA A 43 -1.43 3.62 3.77
C ALA A 43 -0.17 3.86 4.62
N HIS A 44 0.28 5.11 4.71
CA HIS A 44 1.43 5.48 5.55
C HIS A 44 1.17 5.27 7.04
N THR A 45 0.08 5.84 7.54
CA THR A 45 -0.27 5.80 8.96
C THR A 45 -0.50 4.37 9.46
N HIS A 46 -1.17 3.53 8.67
CA HIS A 46 -1.61 2.22 9.16
C HIS A 46 -0.80 1.05 8.60
N ILE A 47 -0.40 1.07 7.33
CA ILE A 47 0.21 -0.10 6.69
C ILE A 47 1.75 0.00 6.74
N ILE A 48 2.31 1.11 6.25
CA ILE A 48 3.76 1.31 6.18
C ILE A 48 4.36 1.43 7.58
N SER A 49 3.66 2.11 8.50
CA SER A 49 4.04 2.14 9.92
C SER A 49 4.16 0.75 10.53
N ILE A 50 3.21 -0.16 10.24
CA ILE A 50 3.28 -1.55 10.71
C ILE A 50 4.43 -2.30 10.04
N PHE A 51 4.63 -2.14 8.74
CA PHE A 51 5.75 -2.75 8.02
C PHE A 51 7.11 -2.32 8.59
N ARG A 52 7.27 -1.04 8.93
CA ARG A 52 8.44 -0.52 9.64
C ARG A 52 8.59 -1.12 11.02
N LYS A 53 7.52 -1.15 11.82
CA LYS A 53 7.53 -1.68 13.19
C LYS A 53 7.89 -3.17 13.22
N MET A 54 7.41 -3.93 12.25
CA MET A 54 7.69 -5.37 12.12
C MET A 54 9.02 -5.68 11.43
N ASN A 55 9.68 -4.66 10.86
CA ASN A 55 10.83 -4.83 9.95
C ASN A 55 10.56 -5.89 8.88
N ILE A 56 9.41 -5.77 8.21
CA ILE A 56 8.90 -6.83 7.34
C ILE A 56 9.89 -7.12 6.19
N THR A 57 10.20 -8.39 6.01
CA THR A 57 11.04 -8.85 4.91
C THR A 57 10.22 -9.01 3.63
N ARG A 58 10.93 -9.08 2.49
CA ARG A 58 10.29 -9.38 1.20
C ARG A 58 9.55 -10.72 1.22
N GLY A 59 10.09 -11.73 1.91
CA GLY A 59 9.49 -13.06 2.00
C GLY A 59 8.13 -13.01 2.73
N GLU A 60 8.09 -12.36 3.89
CA GLU A 60 6.86 -12.20 4.67
C GLU A 60 5.81 -11.38 3.93
N TYR A 61 6.21 -10.33 3.21
CA TYR A 61 5.30 -9.57 2.36
C TYR A 61 4.68 -10.42 1.24
N LEU A 62 5.49 -11.26 0.59
CA LEU A 62 4.99 -12.18 -0.45
C LEU A 62 4.06 -13.24 0.14
N PHE A 63 4.34 -13.70 1.36
CA PHE A 63 3.48 -14.64 2.05
C PHE A 63 2.12 -14.03 2.41
N LEU A 64 2.09 -12.80 2.96
CA LEU A 64 0.84 -12.06 3.21
C LEU A 64 0.00 -11.88 1.95
N LYS A 65 0.65 -11.60 0.82
CA LYS A 65 -0.04 -11.54 -0.48
C LYS A 65 -0.61 -12.89 -0.90
N ALA A 66 0.12 -13.98 -0.70
CA ALA A 66 -0.37 -15.31 -1.03
C ALA A 66 -1.61 -15.62 -0.18
N ILE A 67 -1.58 -15.34 1.13
CA ILE A 67 -2.76 -15.48 2.01
C ILE A 67 -3.94 -14.70 1.43
N ALA A 68 -3.79 -13.40 1.18
CA ALA A 68 -4.87 -12.56 0.65
C ALA A 68 -5.42 -13.05 -0.70
N LEU A 69 -4.55 -13.56 -1.58
CA LEU A 69 -4.96 -14.11 -2.88
C LEU A 69 -5.83 -15.37 -2.73
N PHE A 70 -5.52 -16.23 -1.77
CA PHE A 70 -6.24 -17.48 -1.54
C PHE A 70 -7.41 -17.34 -0.55
N GLU A 71 -7.47 -16.25 0.22
CA GLU A 71 -8.54 -15.95 1.16
C GLU A 71 -9.88 -15.70 0.43
N ASP A 72 -9.87 -14.90 -0.64
CA ASP A 72 -11.07 -14.67 -1.48
C ASP A 72 -11.57 -15.94 -2.20
N THR A 73 -10.67 -16.91 -2.41
CA THR A 73 -11.06 -18.19 -3.03
C THR A 73 -11.78 -19.10 -2.03
N TYR A 74 -11.61 -18.87 -0.72
CA TYR A 74 -12.17 -19.71 0.34
C TYR A 74 -13.55 -19.25 0.81
N THR A 75 -13.91 -17.98 0.62
CA THR A 75 -15.23 -17.41 0.97
C THR A 75 -16.33 -17.73 -0.05
N ALA A 76 -16.01 -18.33 -1.20
CA ALA A 76 -16.99 -18.76 -2.21
C ALA A 76 -17.75 -20.07 -1.87
N LYS A 77 -17.71 -20.55 -0.62
CA LYS A 77 -18.27 -21.85 -0.24
C LYS A 77 -19.02 -21.90 1.09
N TRP A 78 -19.72 -20.84 1.49
CA TRP A 78 -20.82 -20.99 2.46
C TRP A 78 -21.98 -20.10 2.05
N ASN A 79 -22.98 -20.76 1.44
CA ASN A 79 -24.36 -20.26 1.33
C ASN A 79 -24.90 -19.89 2.71
#